data_AF-A0A956DB10-F1
#
_entry.id   AF-A0A956DB10-F1
#
_cell.length_a   1.000
_cell.length_b   1.000
_cell.length_c   1.000
_cell.angle_alpha   90.00
_cell.angle_beta   90.00
_cell.angle_gamma   90.00
#
_symmetry.space_group_name_H-M   'P 1'
#
loop_
_entity.id
_entity.type
_entity.pdbx_description
1 polymer ?
#
loop_
_entity_poly.entity_id
_entity_poly.type
_entity_poly.pdbx_seq_one_letter_code
_entity_poly.pdbx_strand_id
1 'polypeptide(L)'
;MSQRIGYLTSQYPAPSHTFIRREVEALREQGVELETFSVRPPKEEEVFSEMEREERDRTFYVLPPAPLPIARSVARALVKRPRAFVRTLREAFEHRPPGTKGAAYAGVYFLEAMHLAEALDERGIDHLHNHFANAAA
;
A
#
# COMPACT_ATOMS: atom_id res chain seq x y z
N MET A 1 12.98 -20.07 -4.71
CA MET A 1 12.32 -18.85 -5.20
C MET A 1 12.76 -17.73 -4.26
N SER A 2 13.34 -16.66 -4.79
CA SER A 2 13.65 -15.45 -4.00
C SER A 2 12.30 -14.84 -3.63
N GLN A 3 11.96 -14.77 -2.34
CA GLN A 3 10.69 -14.15 -1.91
C GLN A 3 10.82 -12.64 -2.03
N ARG A 4 9.97 -12.00 -2.84
CA ARG A 4 9.97 -10.54 -2.98
C ARG A 4 9.07 -9.91 -1.92
N ILE A 5 9.60 -8.93 -1.18
CA ILE A 5 8.94 -8.36 -0.01
C ILE A 5 8.48 -6.93 -0.30
N GLY A 6 7.23 -6.62 0.04
CA GLY A 6 6.68 -5.27 0.03
C GLY A 6 6.58 -4.73 1.45
N TYR A 7 7.12 -3.54 1.72
CA TYR A 7 6.99 -2.85 3.00
C TYR A 7 5.88 -1.81 2.92
N LEU A 8 4.76 -2.02 3.62
CA LEU A 8 3.64 -1.08 3.67
C LEU A 8 3.68 -0.22 4.94
N THR A 9 3.38 1.07 4.76
CA THR A 9 3.20 2.04 5.84
C THR A 9 2.06 3.01 5.50
N SER A 10 1.56 3.76 6.49
CA SER A 10 0.56 4.81 6.26
C SER A 10 1.13 6.05 5.58
N GLN A 11 2.36 6.42 5.94
CA GLN A 11 3.10 7.54 5.37
C GLN A 11 4.60 7.22 5.40
N TYR A 12 5.27 7.34 4.26
CA TYR A 12 6.70 7.09 4.14
C TYR A 12 7.31 7.77 2.89
N PRO A 13 8.55 8.27 2.96
CA PRO A 13 9.38 8.42 4.15
C PRO A 13 8.82 9.46 5.12
N ALA A 14 9.07 9.33 6.43
CA ALA A 14 8.74 10.36 7.41
C ALA A 14 9.91 10.57 8.37
N PRO A 15 10.10 11.78 8.94
CA PRO A 15 11.24 12.08 9.81
C PRO A 15 11.32 11.17 11.05
N SER A 16 10.16 10.73 11.57
CA SER A 16 10.07 9.78 12.68
C SER A 16 10.31 8.31 12.27
N HIS A 17 10.34 8.00 10.98
CA HIS A 17 10.47 6.64 10.44
C HIS A 17 11.92 6.26 10.10
N THR A 18 12.90 6.88 10.77
CA THR A 18 14.33 6.57 10.57
C THR A 18 14.67 5.10 10.80
N PHE A 19 13.93 4.41 11.69
CA PHE A 19 14.11 2.97 11.93
C PHE A 19 13.65 2.12 10.74
N ILE A 20 12.47 2.41 10.16
CA ILE A 20 11.95 1.74 8.96
C ILE A 20 12.94 1.91 7.80
N ARG A 21 13.46 3.13 7.65
CA ARG A 21 14.44 3.44 6.62
C ARG A 21 15.74 2.64 6.79
N ARG A 22 16.31 2.65 7.99
CA ARG A 22 17.54 1.88 8.28
C ARG A 22 17.35 0.39 8.05
N GLU A 23 16.18 -0.15 8.37
CA GLU A 23 15.85 -1.55 8.11
C GLU A 23 15.77 -1.83 6.61
N VAL A 24 15.05 -1.01 5.85
CA VAL A 24 14.94 -1.10 4.39
C VAL A 24 16.31 -1.03 3.72
N GLU A 25 17.16 -0.07 4.12
CA GLU A 25 18.53 0.08 3.63
C GLU A 25 19.36 -1.17 3.93
N ALA A 26 19.39 -1.63 5.18
CA ALA A 26 20.17 -2.80 5.59
C ALA A 26 19.72 -4.09 4.87
N LEU A 27 18.41 -4.30 4.68
CA LEU A 27 17.89 -5.45 3.95
C LEU A 27 18.27 -5.42 2.47
N ARG A 28 18.20 -4.24 1.84
CA ARG A 28 18.63 -4.07 0.43
C ARG A 28 20.14 -4.29 0.29
N GLU A 29 20.97 -3.82 1.22
CA GLU A 29 22.42 -4.08 1.26
C GLU A 29 22.75 -5.57 1.40
N GLN A 30 21.91 -6.34 2.10
CA GLN A 30 22.01 -7.79 2.21
C GLN A 30 21.48 -8.55 0.98
N GLY A 31 21.02 -7.83 -0.06
CA GLY A 31 20.53 -8.40 -1.31
C GLY A 31 19.08 -8.87 -1.25
N VAL A 32 18.30 -8.46 -0.25
CA VAL A 32 16.85 -8.74 -0.20
C VAL A 32 16.13 -7.90 -1.26
N GLU A 33 15.31 -8.55 -2.07
CA GLU A 33 14.46 -7.88 -3.05
C GLU A 33 13.25 -7.23 -2.37
N LEU A 34 13.41 -5.96 -1.99
CA LEU A 34 12.43 -5.19 -1.22
C LEU A 34 11.92 -3.96 -1.99
N GLU A 35 10.60 -3.82 -2.06
CA GLU A 35 9.91 -2.61 -2.54
C GLU A 35 9.12 -1.93 -1.42
N THR A 36 9.06 -0.60 -1.46
CA THR A 36 8.37 0.23 -0.47
C THR A 36 7.01 0.69 -0.99
N PHE A 37 6.01 0.61 -0.14
CA PHE A 37 4.62 0.98 -0.39
C PHE A 37 4.15 1.89 0.75
N SER A 38 3.40 2.93 0.40
CA SER A 38 2.81 3.82 1.38
C SER A 38 1.40 4.23 0.99
N VAL A 39 0.50 4.37 1.95
CA VAL A 39 -0.85 4.86 1.67
C VAL A 39 -0.78 6.31 1.18
N ARG A 40 0.03 7.15 1.82
CA ARG A 40 0.19 8.57 1.44
C ARG A 40 1.66 8.96 1.28
N PRO A 41 1.97 9.89 0.36
CA PRO A 41 3.28 10.52 0.33
C PRO A 41 3.47 11.44 1.55
N PRO A 42 4.72 11.68 1.96
CA PRO A 42 5.02 12.76 2.89
C PRO A 42 4.67 14.11 2.27
N LYS A 43 4.46 15.10 3.13
CA LYS A 43 4.40 16.50 2.69
C LYS A 43 5.79 16.93 2.22
N GLU A 44 5.85 17.88 1.29
CA GLU A 44 7.14 18.38 0.77
C GLU A 44 8.02 18.96 1.89
N GLU A 45 7.39 19.56 2.91
CA GLU A 45 8.04 20.11 4.10
C GLU A 45 8.67 19.05 5.02
N GLU A 46 8.33 17.77 4.83
CA GLU A 46 8.80 16.64 5.65
C GLU A 46 9.97 15.89 5.00
N VAL A 47 10.40 16.31 3.81
CA VAL A 47 11.49 15.70 3.03
C VAL A 47 12.71 16.62 3.06
N PHE A 48 13.68 16.28 3.92
CA PHE A 48 14.79 17.16 4.27
C PHE A 48 16.11 16.83 3.56
N SER A 49 16.27 15.61 3.07
CA SER A 49 17.49 15.12 2.43
C SER A 49 17.26 14.60 1.01
N GLU A 50 18.33 14.56 0.21
CA GLU A 50 18.30 13.98 -1.15
C GLU A 50 17.93 12.50 -1.11
N MET A 51 18.48 11.76 -0.15
CA MET A 51 18.13 10.35 0.08
C MET A 51 16.65 10.14 0.39
N GLU A 52 16.00 11.05 1.14
CA GLU A 52 14.55 10.96 1.37
C GLU A 52 13.75 11.27 0.10
N ARG A 53 14.26 12.13 -0.79
CA ARG A 53 13.63 12.36 -2.10
C ARG A 53 13.75 11.12 -2.97
N GLU A 54 14.92 10.49 -3.01
CA GLU A 54 15.12 9.24 -3.74
C GLU A 54 14.20 8.13 -3.22
N GLU A 55 14.10 7.96 -1.90
CA GLU A 55 13.23 6.93 -1.34
C GLU A 55 11.75 7.23 -1.57
N ARG A 56 11.35 8.52 -1.48
CA ARG A 56 10.00 8.95 -1.87
C ARG A 56 9.72 8.57 -3.33
N ASP A 57 10.64 8.87 -4.23
CA ASP A 57 10.45 8.64 -5.66
C ASP A 57 10.46 7.14 -6.03
N ARG A 58 11.08 6.29 -5.20
CA ARG A 58 11.07 4.81 -5.32
C ARG A 58 9.85 4.15 -4.66
N THR A 59 9.15 4.84 -3.78
CA THR A 59 8.01 4.29 -3.03
C THR A 59 6.74 4.34 -3.87
N PHE A 60 5.99 3.24 -3.91
CA PHE A 60 4.65 3.25 -4.50
C PHE A 60 3.64 3.88 -3.53
N TYR A 61 2.87 4.85 -4.01
CA TYR A 61 1.83 5.50 -3.24
C TYR A 61 0.43 5.10 -3.67
N VAL A 62 -0.40 4.66 -2.71
CA VAL A 62 -1.82 4.34 -2.96
C VAL A 62 -2.63 5.60 -3.24
N LEU A 63 -2.32 6.71 -2.55
CA LEU A 63 -2.99 8.00 -2.67
C LEU A 63 -2.02 9.11 -3.11
N PRO A 64 -2.48 10.14 -3.84
CA PRO A 64 -3.80 10.25 -4.43
C PRO A 64 -3.93 9.33 -5.66
N PRO A 65 -4.99 8.51 -5.75
CA PRO A 65 -5.12 7.59 -6.86
C PRO A 65 -5.80 8.29 -8.03
N ALA A 66 -5.33 8.02 -9.24
CA ALA A 66 -6.07 8.43 -10.43
C ALA A 66 -7.31 7.52 -10.60
N PRO A 67 -8.48 8.06 -11.01
CA PRO A 67 -9.70 7.26 -11.16
C PRO A 67 -9.57 6.08 -12.13
N LEU A 68 -8.77 6.25 -13.20
CA LEU A 68 -8.61 5.24 -14.24
C LEU A 68 -7.83 4.00 -13.75
N PRO A 69 -6.66 4.11 -13.10
CA PRO A 69 -6.02 2.99 -12.41
C PRO A 69 -6.94 2.24 -11.46
N ILE A 70 -7.69 2.91 -10.58
CA ILE A 70 -8.64 2.24 -9.67
C ILE A 70 -9.68 1.44 -10.46
N ALA A 71 -10.32 2.06 -11.45
CA ALA A 71 -11.35 1.40 -12.24
C ALA A 71 -10.80 0.15 -12.96
N ARG A 72 -9.55 0.23 -13.44
CA ARG A 72 -8.84 -0.90 -14.04
C ARG A 72 -8.56 -1.99 -13.01
N SER A 73 -8.06 -1.65 -11.81
CA SER A 73 -7.79 -2.62 -10.74
C SER A 73 -9.04 -3.39 -10.37
N VAL A 74 -10.16 -2.67 -10.19
CA VAL A 74 -11.47 -3.26 -9.87
C VAL A 74 -11.98 -4.18 -10.98
N ALA A 75 -11.97 -3.71 -12.24
CA ALA A 75 -12.41 -4.52 -13.37
C ALA A 75 -11.57 -5.79 -13.53
N ARG A 76 -10.26 -5.67 -13.36
CA ARG A 76 -9.31 -6.78 -13.46
C ARG A 76 -9.50 -7.79 -12.33
N ALA A 77 -9.70 -7.32 -11.10
CA ALA A 77 -9.98 -8.18 -9.94
C ALA A 77 -11.31 -8.93 -10.10
N LEU A 78 -12.36 -8.25 -10.57
CA LEU A 78 -13.66 -8.85 -10.83
C LEU A 78 -13.60 -9.95 -11.90
N VAL A 79 -12.84 -9.73 -12.98
CA VAL A 79 -12.69 -10.72 -14.06
C VAL A 79 -11.78 -11.88 -13.66
N LYS A 80 -10.61 -11.60 -13.07
CA LYS A 80 -9.60 -12.65 -12.77
C LYS A 80 -9.96 -13.49 -11.55
N ARG A 81 -10.55 -12.90 -10.51
CA ARG A 81 -10.79 -13.54 -9.22
C ARG A 81 -12.16 -13.13 -8.63
N PRO A 82 -13.29 -13.40 -9.32
CA PRO A 82 -14.62 -12.92 -8.92
C PRO A 82 -15.04 -13.36 -7.51
N ARG A 83 -14.73 -14.62 -7.13
CA ARG A 83 -15.04 -15.13 -5.79
C ARG A 83 -14.27 -14.40 -4.70
N ALA A 84 -12.98 -14.13 -4.91
CA ALA A 84 -12.17 -13.39 -3.96
C ALA A 84 -12.62 -11.92 -3.88
N PHE A 85 -12.93 -11.30 -5.02
CA PHE A 85 -13.47 -9.95 -5.08
C PHE A 85 -14.73 -9.78 -4.23
N VAL A 86 -15.73 -10.66 -4.41
CA VAL A 86 -16.99 -10.61 -3.64
C VAL A 86 -16.73 -10.89 -2.16
N ARG A 87 -15.83 -11.83 -1.83
CA ARG A 87 -15.47 -12.12 -0.44
C ARG A 87 -14.82 -10.91 0.24
N THR A 88 -13.82 -10.30 -0.38
CA THR A 88 -13.12 -9.12 0.16
C THR A 88 -14.05 -7.91 0.25
N LEU A 89 -14.95 -7.71 -0.73
CA LEU A 89 -15.97 -6.67 -0.65
C LEU A 89 -16.90 -6.90 0.54
N ARG A 90 -17.36 -8.14 0.75
CA ARG A 90 -18.19 -8.50 1.90
C ARG A 90 -17.44 -8.26 3.21
N GLU A 91 -16.20 -8.72 3.33
CA GLU A 91 -15.35 -8.53 4.51
C GLU A 91 -15.18 -7.04 4.84
N ALA A 92 -14.92 -6.18 3.84
CA ALA A 92 -14.79 -4.74 4.03
C ALA A 92 -16.07 -4.11 4.62
N PHE A 93 -17.25 -4.57 4.18
CA PHE A 93 -18.53 -4.06 4.68
C PHE A 93 -19.01 -4.73 5.98
N GLU A 94 -18.47 -5.88 6.36
CA GLU A 94 -18.74 -6.54 7.64
C GLU A 94 -17.89 -5.94 8.78
N HIS A 95 -16.65 -5.52 8.51
CA HIS A 95 -15.73 -4.96 9.53
C HIS A 95 -15.88 -3.45 9.76
N ARG A 96 -16.80 -2.80 9.07
CA ARG A 96 -16.98 -1.34 9.16
C ARG A 96 -17.70 -0.91 10.44
N PRO A 97 -17.49 0.34 10.89
CA PRO A 97 -18.39 0.99 11.85
C PRO A 97 -19.83 1.10 11.30
N PRO A 98 -20.86 1.04 12.17
CA PRO A 98 -22.25 1.21 11.74
C PRO A 98 -22.51 2.61 11.15
N GLY A 99 -23.61 2.71 10.39
CA GLY A 99 -24.03 3.96 9.74
C GLY A 99 -23.53 4.16 8.31
N THR A 100 -24.03 5.20 7.65
CA THR A 100 -23.75 5.54 6.24
C THR A 100 -22.30 5.97 6.03
N LYS A 101 -21.74 6.74 6.97
CA LYS A 101 -20.33 7.18 6.94
C LYS A 101 -19.36 5.99 6.98
N GLY A 102 -19.61 5.01 7.84
CA GLY A 102 -18.80 3.79 7.89
C GLY A 102 -18.89 2.97 6.59
N ALA A 103 -20.07 2.89 5.98
CA ALA A 103 -20.24 2.24 4.67
C ALA A 103 -19.49 2.97 3.54
N ALA A 104 -19.49 4.32 3.55
CA ALA A 104 -18.72 5.10 2.59
C ALA A 104 -17.22 4.85 2.72
N TYR A 105 -16.67 4.89 3.94
CA TYR A 105 -15.25 4.58 4.16
C TYR A 105 -14.88 3.14 3.81
N ALA A 106 -15.75 2.16 4.10
CA ALA A 106 -15.52 0.78 3.70
C ALA A 106 -15.36 0.65 2.17
N GLY A 107 -16.20 1.37 1.41
CA GLY A 107 -16.05 1.45 -0.04
C GLY A 107 -14.74 2.08 -0.48
N VAL A 108 -14.32 3.18 0.15
CA VAL A 108 -13.05 3.86 -0.16
C VAL A 108 -11.85 2.94 0.14
N TYR A 109 -11.78 2.35 1.34
CA TYR A 109 -10.70 1.43 1.69
C TYR A 109 -10.68 0.19 0.81
N PHE A 110 -11.85 -0.32 0.40
CA PHE A 110 -11.91 -1.41 -0.56
C PHE A 110 -11.27 -1.04 -1.90
N LEU A 111 -11.56 0.16 -2.43
CA LEU A 111 -10.96 0.64 -3.68
C LEU A 111 -9.45 0.85 -3.56
N GLU A 112 -8.99 1.44 -2.44
CA GLU A 112 -7.56 1.60 -2.12
C GLU A 112 -6.86 0.23 -2.06
N ALA A 113 -7.48 -0.75 -1.40
CA ALA A 113 -6.96 -2.11 -1.31
C ALA A 113 -6.90 -2.82 -2.67
N MET A 114 -7.88 -2.61 -3.57
CA MET A 114 -7.82 -3.16 -4.93
C MET A 114 -6.67 -2.54 -5.74
N HIS A 115 -6.43 -1.23 -5.57
CA HIS A 115 -5.34 -0.56 -6.24
C HIS A 115 -3.97 -1.07 -5.75
N LEU A 116 -3.81 -1.22 -4.43
CA LEU A 116 -2.63 -1.81 -3.84
C LEU A 116 -2.44 -3.27 -4.30
N ALA A 117 -3.50 -4.08 -4.30
CA ALA A 117 -3.44 -5.47 -4.72
C ALA A 117 -2.97 -5.62 -6.18
N GLU A 118 -3.44 -4.76 -7.10
CA GLU A 118 -2.93 -4.77 -8.48
C GLU A 118 -1.44 -4.39 -8.52
N ALA A 119 -1.02 -3.37 -7.75
CA ALA A 119 0.37 -2.96 -7.68
C ALA A 119 1.31 -4.06 -7.14
N LEU A 120 0.84 -4.84 -6.16
CA LEU A 120 1.56 -5.99 -5.60
C LEU A 120 1.65 -7.14 -6.63
N ASP A 121 0.54 -7.47 -7.28
CA ASP A 121 0.50 -8.50 -8.33
C ASP A 121 1.42 -8.15 -9.52
N GLU A 122 1.44 -6.89 -9.96
CA GLU A 122 2.28 -6.43 -11.08
C GLU A 122 3.78 -6.43 -10.76
N ARG A 123 4.13 -6.23 -9.48
CA ARG A 123 5.51 -6.29 -8.98
C ARG A 123 5.94 -7.68 -8.53
N GLY A 124 5.03 -8.66 -8.52
CA GLY A 124 5.33 -9.99 -8.02
C GLY A 124 5.74 -9.99 -6.55
N ILE A 125 5.07 -9.17 -5.72
CA ILE A 125 5.29 -9.18 -4.27
C ILE A 125 4.56 -10.37 -3.65
N ASP A 126 5.31 -11.29 -3.05
CA ASP A 126 4.77 -12.51 -2.43
C ASP A 126 4.47 -12.33 -0.93
N HIS A 127 5.14 -11.37 -0.30
CA HIS A 127 4.99 -11.09 1.13
C HIS A 127 4.85 -9.58 1.38
N LEU A 128 3.72 -9.18 1.95
CA LEU A 128 3.47 -7.80 2.37
C LEU A 128 3.71 -7.67 3.88
N HIS A 129 4.74 -6.93 4.25
CA HIS A 129 5.05 -6.57 5.64
C HIS A 129 4.48 -5.19 5.94
N ASN A 130 3.50 -5.12 6.84
CA ASN A 130 2.98 -3.84 7.32
C ASN A 130 3.67 -3.48 8.65
N HIS A 131 4.36 -2.34 8.65
CA HIS A 131 5.18 -1.94 9.79
C HIS A 131 4.37 -1.44 11.00
N PHE A 132 3.12 -1.03 10.78
CA PHE A 132 2.25 -0.54 11.85
C PHE A 132 0.84 -1.12 11.75
N ALA A 133 0.29 -1.55 12.89
CA ALA A 133 -1.13 -1.87 13.02
C ALA A 133 -1.98 -0.59 13.17
N ASN A 134 -1.93 0.30 12.18
CA ASN A 134 -2.67 1.57 12.17
C ASN A 134 -3.63 1.62 10.95
N ALA A 135 -4.04 2.81 10.50
CA ALA A 135 -4.96 2.96 9.37
C ALA A 135 -4.47 2.34 8.03
N ALA A 136 -3.20 1.96 7.92
CA ALA A 136 -2.68 1.20 6.79
C ALA A 136 -2.79 -0.34 6.94
N ALA A 137 -3.21 -0.83 8.11
CA ALA A 137 -3.51 -2.24 8.39
C ALA A 137 -4.98 -2.56 8.12
#